data_AF-A0A965ZNX3-F1
#
_entry.id   AF-A0A965ZNX3-F1
#
_cell.length_a   1.000
_cell.length_b   1.000
_cell.length_c   1.000
_cell.angle_alpha   90.00
_cell.angle_beta   90.00
_cell.angle_gamma   90.00
#
_symmetry.space_group_name_H-M   'P 1'
#
loop_
_entity.id
_entity.type
_entity.pdbx_description
1 polymer ?
#
loop_
_entity_poly.entity_id
_entity_poly.type
_entity_poly.pdbx_seq_one_letter_code
_entity_poly.pdbx_strand_id
1 'polypeptide(L)' 'ASRMSHAELDESEELDSGNPEELGQLYRRLRSRFPHFSVLGGCCGTDHRHVAQICAACH' A
#
# COMPACT_ATOMS: atom_id res chain seq x y z
N ALA A 1 -3.15 -3.32 0.03
CA ALA A 1 -3.47 -2.90 -1.34
C ALA A 1 -3.58 -4.15 -2.21
N SER A 2 -4.64 -4.24 -3.01
CA SER A 2 -4.85 -5.40 -3.90
C SER A 2 -3.73 -5.49 -4.93
N ARG A 3 -3.34 -6.72 -5.29
CA ARG A 3 -2.37 -7.02 -6.36
C ARG A 3 -3.05 -7.37 -7.68
N MET A 4 -4.38 -7.41 -7.69
CA MET A 4 -5.19 -7.73 -8.86
C MET A 4 -5.12 -6.57 -9.86
N SER A 5 -5.26 -6.90 -11.15
CA SER A 5 -5.42 -5.90 -12.20
C SER A 5 -6.75 -5.16 -12.05
N HIS A 6 -6.88 -4.00 -12.70
CA HIS A 6 -8.12 -3.22 -12.68
C HIS A 6 -9.33 -4.02 -13.19
N ALA A 7 -9.14 -4.83 -14.24
CA ALA A 7 -10.20 -5.68 -14.78
C ALA A 7 -10.63 -6.77 -13.79
N GLU A 8 -9.66 -7.39 -13.11
CA GLU A 8 -9.95 -8.40 -12.08
C GLU A 8 -10.61 -7.79 -10.84
N LEU A 9 -10.30 -6.52 -10.50
CA LEU A 9 -10.94 -5.76 -9.42
C LEU A 9 -12.38 -5.39 -9.74
N ASP A 10 -12.68 -5.04 -11.00
CA ASP A 10 -14.02 -4.64 -11.44
C ASP A 10 -15.03 -5.81 -11.39
N GLU A 11 -14.54 -7.04 -11.59
CA GLU A 11 -15.35 -8.26 -11.61
C GLU A 11 -15.38 -9.00 -10.25
N SER A 12 -14.75 -8.45 -9.21
CA SER A 12 -14.64 -9.13 -7.90
C SER A 12 -15.77 -8.76 -6.94
N GLU A 13 -16.45 -9.77 -6.38
CA GLU A 13 -17.49 -9.58 -5.36
C GLU A 13 -16.92 -9.18 -3.98
N GLU A 14 -15.64 -9.51 -3.70
CA GLU A 14 -14.96 -9.29 -2.43
C GLU A 14 -13.61 -8.60 -2.68
N LEU A 15 -13.48 -7.34 -2.25
CA LEU A 15 -12.26 -6.57 -2.47
C LEU A 15 -11.17 -6.99 -1.46
N ASP A 16 -10.13 -7.71 -1.93
CA ASP A 16 -8.97 -7.99 -1.10
C ASP A 16 -8.22 -6.69 -0.76
N SER A 17 -8.36 -6.25 0.49
CA SER A 17 -7.63 -5.07 0.98
C SER A 17 -6.11 -5.32 1.09
N GLY A 18 -5.62 -6.56 0.95
CA GLY A 18 -4.22 -6.93 1.11
C GLY A 18 -3.72 -6.76 2.54
N ASN A 19 -2.40 -6.76 2.74
CA ASN A 19 -1.77 -6.63 4.06
C ASN A 19 -1.20 -5.21 4.31
N PRO A 20 -1.75 -4.42 5.26
CA PRO A 20 -1.23 -3.11 5.64
C PRO A 20 0.22 -3.11 6.12
N GLU A 21 0.61 -4.10 6.93
CA GLU A 21 1.95 -4.18 7.52
C GLU A 21 3.00 -4.52 6.46
N GLU A 22 2.67 -5.45 5.56
CA GLU A 22 3.52 -5.77 4.40
C GLU A 22 3.76 -4.52 3.55
N LEU A 23 2.71 -3.75 3.25
CA LEU A 23 2.81 -2.51 2.48
C LEU A 23 3.76 -1.49 3.15
N GLY A 24 3.63 -1.29 4.46
CA GLY A 24 4.52 -0.40 5.22
C GLY A 24 5.98 -0.83 5.13
N GLN A 25 6.26 -2.13 5.28
CA GLN A 25 7.62 -2.67 5.18
C GLN A 25 8.21 -2.55 3.77
N LEU A 26 7.38 -2.73 2.73
CA LEU A 26 7.80 -2.53 1.34
C LEU A 26 8.15 -1.05 1.08
N TYR A 27 7.32 -0.11 1.54
CA TYR A 27 7.60 1.32 1.42
C TYR A 27 8.86 1.75 2.17
N ARG A 28 9.10 1.22 3.38
CA ARG A 28 10.34 1.51 4.12
C ARG A 28 11.59 1.10 3.35
N ARG A 29 11.58 -0.08 2.72
CA ARG A 29 12.68 -0.54 1.86
C ARG A 29 12.84 0.33 0.61
N LEU A 30 11.74 0.83 0.05
CA LEU A 30 11.79 1.72 -1.10
C LEU A 30 12.37 3.09 -0.72
N ARG A 31 11.93 3.67 0.41
CA ARG A 31 12.39 4.96 0.90
C ARG A 31 13.86 4.94 1.36
N SER A 32 14.35 3.82 1.88
CA SER A 32 15.79 3.69 2.18
C SER A 32 16.66 3.69 0.93
N ARG A 33 16.15 3.19 -0.20
CA ARG A 33 16.82 3.23 -1.52
C ARG A 33 16.69 4.60 -2.17
N PHE A 34 15.55 5.28 -2.00
CA PHE A 34 15.20 6.54 -2.64
C PHE A 34 14.77 7.58 -1.59
N PRO A 35 15.72 8.19 -0.86
CA PRO A 35 15.41 9.10 0.25
C PRO A 35 14.71 10.40 -0.17
N HIS A 36 14.66 10.70 -1.48
CA HIS A 36 13.99 11.87 -2.04
C HIS A 36 12.48 11.66 -2.24
N PHE A 37 11.94 10.46 -2.03
CA PHE A 37 10.49 10.24 -2.08
C PHE A 37 9.80 10.92 -0.89
N SER A 38 9.02 11.95 -1.20
CA SER A 38 8.32 12.81 -0.23
C SER A 38 6.83 12.51 -0.11
N VAL A 39 6.25 11.78 -1.08
CA VAL A 39 4.81 11.44 -1.10
C VAL A 39 4.67 9.94 -1.23
N LEU A 40 3.99 9.32 -0.25
CA LEU A 40 3.67 7.89 -0.20
C LEU A 40 2.18 7.73 0.05
N GLY A 41 1.55 6.73 -0.56
CA GLY A 41 0.11 6.51 -0.44
C GLY A 41 -0.30 5.14 -0.99
N GLY A 42 -1.53 5.00 -1.44
CA GLY A 42 -1.98 3.80 -2.13
C GLY A 42 -3.20 4.08 -3.01
N CYS A 43 -3.55 3.10 -3.83
CA CYS A 43 -4.67 3.16 -4.77
C CYS A 43 -5.80 2.21 -4.29
N CYS A 44 -6.40 1.44 -5.20
CA CYS A 44 -7.45 0.46 -4.91
C CYS A 44 -7.07 -0.51 -3.77
N GLY A 45 -8.02 -0.75 -2.85
CA GLY A 45 -7.81 -1.61 -1.69
C GLY A 45 -6.89 -1.02 -0.61
N THR A 46 -6.58 0.27 -0.67
CA THR A 46 -5.86 0.98 0.40
C THR A 46 -6.86 1.75 1.25
N ASP A 47 -6.74 1.62 2.57
CA ASP A 47 -7.57 2.32 3.55
C ASP A 47 -6.70 2.97 4.65
N HIS A 48 -7.33 3.51 5.68
CA HIS A 48 -6.64 4.16 6.80
C HIS A 48 -5.64 3.24 7.51
N ARG A 49 -5.86 1.92 7.55
CA ARG A 49 -4.95 0.94 8.19
C ARG A 49 -3.62 0.90 7.44
N HIS A 50 -3.68 0.94 6.11
CA HIS A 50 -2.50 1.00 5.25
C HIS A 50 -1.71 2.29 5.44
N VAL A 51 -2.40 3.43 5.42
CA VAL A 51 -1.75 4.74 5.62
C VAL A 51 -1.06 4.80 6.98
N ALA A 52 -1.70 4.29 8.04
CA ALA A 52 -1.10 4.22 9.37
C ALA A 52 0.19 3.39 9.39
N GLN A 53 0.22 2.24 8.70
CA GLN A 53 1.43 1.41 8.59
C GLN A 53 2.53 2.06 7.75
N ILE A 54 2.18 2.81 6.70
CA ILE A 54 3.16 3.61 5.95
C ILE A 54 3.80 4.66 6.86
N CYS A 55 2.99 5.40 7.63
CA CYS A 55 3.49 6.39 8.58
C CYS A 55 4.39 5.76 9.66
N ALA A 56 3.96 4.63 10.24
CA ALA A 56 4.73 3.94 11.29
C ALA A 56 6.06 3.40 10.76
N ALA A 57 6.10 2.84 9.55
CA ALA A 57 7.30 2.23 8.99
C ALA A 57 8.28 3.24 8.37
N CYS A 58 7.79 4.42 7.96
CA CYS A 58 8.58 5.44 7.26
C CYS A 58 8.76 6.75 8.07
N HIS A 59 8.51 6.73 9.37
CA HIS A 59 8.98 7.78 10.28
C HIS A 59 10.48 8.02 10.09
#